data_AF-A0A4Y6IEJ8-F1
#
_entry.id   AF-A0A4Y6IEJ8-F1
#
_cell.length_a   1.000
_cell.length_b   1.000
_cell.length_c   1.000
_cell.angle_alpha   90.00
_cell.angle_beta   90.00
_cell.angle_gamma   90.00
#
_symmetry.space_group_name_H-M   'P 1'
#
loop_
_entity.id
_entity.type
_entity.pdbx_description
1 polymer ?
#
loop_
_entity_poly.entity_id
_entity_poly.type
_entity_poly.pdbx_seq_one_letter_code
_entity_poly.pdbx_strand_id
1 'polypeptide(L)'
;MTTPRCFRAINLAELPSLVPSRSTALNSLQEKGCLNVKQWCQVHDKPLHLSDNLAEHLGLLLPLLLCGEQSAQWVFASESRRAEQGGYQQAAKQLALIGQEEYWHDQALTLVANQVPRHSEAQAAQQQAKSFYRQLVKGETLASHFVSISVLDTLVSQLMHQLGSYQWQANRAFGELCLAIAKDEAKHVYVSRHYAKLLGATSYDFHYYRHQVDANLGQLLLPYQQHFEAVGIKLDELLH
;
A
#
# COMPACT_ATOMS: atom_id res chain seq x y z
N MET A 1 -3.87 28.43 -35.17
CA MET A 1 -4.88 28.72 -34.12
C MET A 1 -6.02 27.74 -34.29
N THR A 2 -5.95 26.60 -33.59
CA THR A 2 -6.93 25.52 -33.65
C THR A 2 -7.67 25.47 -32.31
N THR A 3 -8.99 25.49 -32.40
CA THR A 3 -9.94 25.50 -31.29
C THR A 3 -9.91 24.19 -30.47
N PRO A 4 -10.09 24.23 -29.14
CA PRO A 4 -10.15 23.04 -28.32
C PRO A 4 -11.53 22.36 -28.46
N ARG A 5 -11.51 21.03 -28.70
CA ARG A 5 -12.71 20.19 -28.75
C ARG A 5 -13.31 20.08 -27.35
N CYS A 6 -14.55 20.54 -27.25
CA CYS A 6 -15.43 20.43 -26.10
C CYS A 6 -15.69 18.95 -25.77
N PHE A 7 -15.28 18.48 -24.58
CA PHE A 7 -15.65 17.17 -24.07
C PHE A 7 -17.15 17.18 -23.74
N ARG A 8 -17.91 16.29 -24.37
CA ARG A 8 -19.32 16.04 -24.01
C ARG A 8 -19.40 15.53 -22.58
N ALA A 9 -20.21 16.17 -21.76
CA ALA A 9 -20.55 15.72 -20.42
C ALA A 9 -21.24 14.34 -20.49
N ILE A 10 -20.66 13.34 -19.82
CA ILE A 10 -21.33 12.08 -19.54
C ILE A 10 -22.32 12.34 -18.40
N ASN A 11 -23.57 11.94 -18.60
CA ASN A 11 -24.64 12.12 -17.61
C ASN A 11 -24.41 11.13 -16.44
N LEU A 12 -23.96 11.64 -15.29
CA LEU A 12 -23.58 10.86 -14.11
C LEU A 12 -24.79 10.28 -13.33
N ALA A 13 -26.02 10.53 -13.78
CA ALA A 13 -27.24 10.02 -13.14
C ALA A 13 -27.51 8.52 -13.39
N GLU A 14 -26.75 7.86 -14.27
CA GLU A 14 -26.93 6.44 -14.64
C GLU A 14 -25.87 5.49 -14.02
N LEU A 15 -25.04 5.96 -13.08
CA LEU A 15 -24.14 5.08 -12.36
C LEU A 15 -24.93 4.23 -11.35
N PRO A 16 -24.92 2.88 -11.47
CA PRO A 16 -25.62 2.00 -10.52
C PRO A 16 -25.09 2.21 -9.10
N SER A 17 -26.00 2.14 -8.11
CA SER A 17 -25.70 2.37 -6.70
C SER A 17 -24.45 1.60 -6.25
N LEU A 18 -23.47 2.32 -5.72
CA LEU A 18 -22.10 1.86 -5.45
C LEU A 18 -21.95 1.01 -4.18
N VAL A 19 -22.90 0.09 -3.96
CA VAL A 19 -22.79 -0.94 -2.92
C VAL A 19 -22.79 -2.29 -3.63
N PRO A 20 -21.65 -3.01 -3.70
CA PRO A 20 -21.66 -4.39 -4.16
C PRO A 20 -22.50 -5.22 -3.19
N SER A 21 -23.42 -6.02 -3.73
CA SER A 21 -24.02 -7.13 -3.01
C SER A 21 -22.87 -8.02 -2.49
N ARG A 22 -22.87 -8.23 -1.17
CA ARG A 22 -21.86 -8.95 -0.40
C ARG A 22 -21.46 -10.26 -1.09
N SER A 23 -20.22 -10.34 -1.57
CA SER A 23 -19.60 -11.62 -1.92
C SER A 23 -19.47 -12.47 -0.65
N THR A 24 -20.14 -13.60 -0.64
CA THR A 24 -20.27 -14.55 0.48
C THR A 24 -18.95 -15.20 0.91
N ALA A 25 -17.85 -15.01 0.17
CA ALA A 25 -16.54 -15.57 0.50
C ALA A 25 -15.72 -14.74 1.51
N LEU A 26 -16.05 -13.46 1.74
CA LEU A 26 -15.36 -12.59 2.71
C LEU A 26 -15.99 -12.60 4.12
N ASN A 27 -17.18 -13.18 4.27
CA ASN A 27 -17.89 -13.22 5.56
C ASN A 27 -17.33 -14.27 6.54
N SER A 28 -16.48 -15.22 6.10
CA SER A 28 -15.91 -16.24 6.99
C SER A 28 -14.69 -15.77 7.78
N LEU A 29 -14.24 -14.52 7.59
CA LEU A 29 -13.16 -13.91 8.38
C LEU A 29 -13.67 -12.88 9.40
N GLN A 30 -15.00 -12.76 9.57
CA GLN A 30 -15.62 -11.75 10.44
C GLN A 30 -15.85 -12.21 11.90
N GLU A 31 -15.27 -13.34 12.32
CA GLU A 31 -15.42 -13.88 13.69
C GLU A 31 -14.09 -13.99 14.43
N LYS A 32 -13.44 -12.83 14.68
CA LYS A 32 -12.59 -12.51 15.83
C LYS A 32 -12.14 -11.06 15.66
N GLY A 33 -12.36 -10.21 16.66
CA GLY A 33 -12.17 -8.75 16.58
C GLY A 33 -10.74 -8.31 16.25
N CYS A 34 -10.39 -8.30 14.97
CA CYS A 34 -9.15 -7.73 14.46
C CYS A 34 -9.26 -6.20 14.49
N LEU A 35 -8.35 -5.54 15.20
CA LEU A 35 -8.27 -4.10 15.31
C LEU A 35 -7.89 -3.50 13.94
N ASN A 36 -8.40 -2.31 13.62
CA ASN A 36 -7.80 -1.52 12.53
C ASN A 36 -6.49 -0.88 13.00
N VAL A 37 -5.67 -0.38 12.08
CA VAL A 37 -4.34 0.15 12.41
C VAL A 37 -4.39 1.30 13.41
N LYS A 38 -5.39 2.20 13.29
CA LYS A 38 -5.59 3.28 14.26
C LYS A 38 -5.86 2.75 15.68
N GLN A 39 -6.73 1.75 15.82
CA GLN A 39 -7.01 1.12 17.11
C GLN A 39 -5.79 0.38 17.64
N TRP A 40 -5.02 -0.28 16.75
CA TRP A 40 -3.77 -0.92 17.11
C TRP A 40 -2.80 0.08 17.77
N CYS A 41 -2.58 1.25 17.14
CA CYS A 41 -1.73 2.31 17.71
C CYS A 41 -2.19 2.78 19.10
N GLN A 42 -3.50 2.78 19.36
CA GLN A 42 -4.06 3.24 20.65
C GLN A 42 -3.85 2.24 21.79
N VAL A 43 -3.69 0.95 21.48
CA VAL A 43 -3.57 -0.10 22.51
C VAL A 43 -2.14 -0.64 22.65
N HIS A 44 -1.26 -0.37 21.68
CA HIS A 44 0.12 -0.87 21.63
C HIS A 44 1.18 0.20 21.94
N ASP A 45 1.00 0.95 23.05
CA ASP A 45 2.04 1.83 23.63
C ASP A 45 3.12 1.04 24.44
N LYS A 46 3.07 -0.30 24.38
CA LYS A 46 3.98 -1.18 25.12
C LYS A 46 5.05 -1.76 24.20
N PRO A 47 6.24 -2.09 24.74
CA PRO A 47 7.27 -2.78 23.98
C PRO A 47 6.76 -4.07 23.34
N LEU A 48 7.08 -4.23 22.06
CA LEU A 48 6.86 -5.43 21.27
C LEU A 48 7.92 -6.46 21.68
N HIS A 49 7.48 -7.68 21.99
CA HIS A 49 8.37 -8.80 22.23
C HIS A 49 8.84 -9.38 20.89
N LEU A 50 9.85 -8.77 20.26
CA LEU A 50 10.48 -9.30 19.04
C LEU A 50 11.72 -10.11 19.43
N SER A 51 11.99 -11.22 18.76
CA SER A 51 13.30 -11.89 18.92
C SER A 51 14.41 -11.01 18.35
N ASP A 52 15.62 -11.11 18.88
CA ASP A 52 16.75 -10.29 18.43
C ASP A 52 16.98 -10.43 16.92
N ASN A 53 16.89 -11.66 16.40
CA ASN A 53 17.01 -11.97 14.98
C ASN A 53 15.92 -11.26 14.14
N LEU A 54 14.66 -11.30 14.59
CA LEU A 54 13.57 -10.62 13.90
C LEU A 54 13.75 -9.09 13.96
N ALA A 55 14.11 -8.57 15.13
CA ALA A 55 14.31 -7.14 15.35
C ALA A 55 15.43 -6.58 14.45
N GLU A 56 16.55 -7.30 14.30
CA GLU A 56 17.67 -6.90 13.45
C GLU A 56 17.26 -6.78 11.97
N HIS A 57 16.56 -7.77 11.44
CA HIS A 57 16.10 -7.74 10.05
C HIS A 57 15.00 -6.69 9.83
N LEU A 58 14.06 -6.53 10.77
CA LEU A 58 13.07 -5.46 10.71
C LEU A 58 13.73 -4.07 10.75
N GLY A 59 14.82 -3.90 11.49
CA GLY A 59 15.60 -2.67 11.52
C GLY A 59 16.16 -2.24 10.15
N LEU A 60 16.32 -3.18 9.22
CA LEU A 60 16.69 -2.91 7.83
C LEU A 60 15.46 -2.72 6.92
N LEU A 61 14.41 -3.53 7.11
CA LEU A 61 13.26 -3.58 6.21
C LEU A 61 12.23 -2.47 6.46
N LEU A 62 12.00 -2.07 7.71
CA LEU A 62 11.01 -1.03 8.05
C LEU A 62 11.24 0.31 7.33
N PRO A 63 12.48 0.81 7.14
CA PRO A 63 12.74 1.99 6.31
C PRO A 63 12.21 1.91 4.88
N LEU A 64 12.15 0.71 4.27
CA LEU A 64 11.59 0.50 2.93
C LEU A 64 10.07 0.73 2.94
N LEU A 65 9.39 0.17 3.94
CA LEU A 65 7.94 0.27 4.12
C LEU A 65 7.54 1.70 4.45
N LEU A 66 8.19 2.34 5.43
CA LEU A 66 7.93 3.73 5.82
C LEU A 66 8.06 4.73 4.66
N CYS A 67 9.01 4.51 3.75
CA CYS A 67 9.11 5.35 2.55
C CYS A 67 7.91 5.21 1.62
N GLY A 68 7.29 4.02 1.59
CA GLY A 68 6.04 3.77 0.87
C GLY A 68 4.89 4.54 1.47
N GLU A 69 4.66 4.39 2.78
CA GLU A 69 3.57 5.07 3.48
C GLU A 69 3.64 6.60 3.30
N GLN A 70 4.83 7.18 3.47
CA GLN A 70 5.04 8.63 3.33
C GLN A 70 4.82 9.12 1.90
N SER A 71 5.23 8.32 0.91
CA SER A 71 4.98 8.62 -0.50
C SER A 71 3.48 8.53 -0.81
N ALA A 72 2.80 7.50 -0.33
CA ALA A 72 1.37 7.27 -0.52
C ALA A 72 0.55 8.42 0.08
N GLN A 73 0.84 8.83 1.32
CA GLN A 73 0.21 9.99 1.96
C GLN A 73 0.25 11.24 1.06
N TRP A 74 1.43 11.56 0.50
CA TRP A 74 1.58 12.73 -0.36
C TRP A 74 0.78 12.60 -1.65
N VAL A 75 0.84 11.43 -2.30
CA VAL A 75 0.09 11.17 -3.53
C VAL A 75 -1.40 11.29 -3.27
N PHE A 76 -1.97 10.56 -2.31
CA PHE A 76 -3.41 10.57 -2.06
C PHE A 76 -3.93 11.94 -1.57
N ALA A 77 -3.13 12.71 -0.82
CA ALA A 77 -3.49 14.07 -0.41
C ALA A 77 -3.46 15.08 -1.58
N SER A 78 -2.51 14.93 -2.52
CA SER A 78 -2.49 15.74 -3.73
C SER A 78 -3.67 15.41 -4.65
N GLU A 79 -3.91 14.11 -4.82
CA GLU A 79 -4.86 13.57 -5.78
C GLU A 79 -6.31 13.72 -5.33
N SER A 80 -6.60 13.63 -4.03
CA SER A 80 -7.92 13.96 -3.48
C SER A 80 -8.34 15.40 -3.80
N ARG A 81 -7.43 16.38 -3.61
CA ARG A 81 -7.68 17.79 -3.96
C ARG A 81 -7.91 17.98 -5.45
N ARG A 82 -7.10 17.33 -6.30
CA ARG A 82 -7.29 17.44 -7.75
C ARG A 82 -8.59 16.77 -8.21
N ALA A 83 -8.94 15.62 -7.63
CA ALA A 83 -10.19 14.92 -7.91
C ALA A 83 -11.40 15.79 -7.54
N GLU A 84 -11.34 16.49 -6.41
CA GLU A 84 -12.39 17.41 -5.97
C GLU A 84 -12.58 18.56 -6.98
N GLN A 85 -11.47 19.21 -7.38
CA GLN A 85 -11.48 20.28 -8.39
C GLN A 85 -11.96 19.80 -9.76
N GLY A 86 -11.67 18.53 -10.11
CA GLY A 86 -12.10 17.89 -11.34
C GLY A 86 -13.55 17.40 -11.34
N GLY A 87 -14.32 17.63 -10.26
CA GLY A 87 -15.71 17.20 -10.15
C GLY A 87 -15.90 15.72 -9.84
N TYR A 88 -14.87 15.03 -9.34
CA TYR A 88 -14.93 13.63 -8.91
C TYR A 88 -15.11 13.54 -7.38
N GLN A 89 -16.20 14.07 -6.84
CA GLN A 89 -16.33 14.26 -5.38
C GLN A 89 -16.26 12.95 -4.59
N GLN A 90 -16.81 11.85 -5.13
CA GLN A 90 -16.73 10.56 -4.46
C GLN A 90 -15.30 10.00 -4.43
N ALA A 91 -14.59 10.06 -5.55
CA ALA A 91 -13.19 9.64 -5.61
C ALA A 91 -12.33 10.50 -4.68
N ALA A 92 -12.55 11.81 -4.67
CA ALA A 92 -11.85 12.74 -3.77
C ALA A 92 -11.98 12.32 -2.31
N LYS A 93 -13.20 12.00 -1.85
CA LYS A 93 -13.46 11.51 -0.49
C LYS A 93 -12.74 10.19 -0.21
N GLN A 94 -12.78 9.23 -1.14
CA GLN A 94 -12.11 7.94 -0.96
C GLN A 94 -10.58 8.10 -0.89
N LEU A 95 -9.99 8.89 -1.78
CA LEU A 95 -8.55 9.17 -1.77
C LEU A 95 -8.13 9.90 -0.49
N ALA A 96 -8.95 10.83 0.02
CA ALA A 96 -8.68 11.52 1.29
C ALA A 96 -8.77 10.59 2.50
N LEU A 97 -9.62 9.55 2.45
CA LEU A 97 -9.67 8.52 3.49
C LEU A 97 -8.42 7.64 3.45
N ILE A 98 -8.00 7.21 2.26
CA ILE A 98 -6.75 6.44 2.11
C ILE A 98 -5.57 7.23 2.66
N GLY A 99 -5.42 8.51 2.29
CA GLY A 99 -4.34 9.34 2.83
C GLY A 99 -4.34 9.44 4.37
N GLN A 100 -5.48 9.29 5.04
CA GLN A 100 -5.56 9.19 6.50
C GLN A 100 -5.17 7.80 7.01
N GLU A 101 -5.49 6.74 6.28
CA GLU A 101 -5.10 5.35 6.60
C GLU A 101 -3.58 5.20 6.49
N GLU A 102 -2.95 5.71 5.44
CA GLU A 102 -1.49 5.71 5.27
C GLU A 102 -0.75 6.49 6.35
N TYR A 103 -1.39 7.53 6.91
CA TYR A 103 -0.86 8.21 8.09
C TYR A 103 -0.82 7.27 9.31
N TRP A 104 -1.87 6.48 9.53
CA TRP A 104 -1.88 5.51 10.64
C TRP A 104 -0.91 4.36 10.39
N HIS A 105 -0.72 3.92 9.15
CA HIS A 105 0.30 2.95 8.77
C HIS A 105 1.70 3.45 9.13
N ASP A 106 2.06 4.67 8.68
CA ASP A 106 3.35 5.30 8.99
C ASP A 106 3.58 5.44 10.50
N GLN A 107 2.57 5.87 11.25
CA GLN A 107 2.66 5.98 12.70
C GLN A 107 2.87 4.61 13.37
N ALA A 108 2.13 3.58 12.95
CA ALA A 108 2.26 2.24 13.50
C ALA A 108 3.64 1.63 13.21
N LEU A 109 4.10 1.71 11.96
CA LEU A 109 5.40 1.22 11.55
C LEU A 109 6.55 2.01 12.21
N THR A 110 6.37 3.32 12.45
CA THR A 110 7.33 4.14 13.20
C THR A 110 7.42 3.69 14.65
N LEU A 111 6.30 3.35 15.29
CA LEU A 111 6.31 2.78 16.64
C LEU A 111 7.10 1.47 16.70
N VAL A 112 6.97 0.60 15.69
CA VAL A 112 7.78 -0.63 15.58
C VAL A 112 9.26 -0.27 15.35
N ALA A 113 9.55 0.65 14.44
CA ALA A 113 10.91 1.04 14.06
C ALA A 113 11.71 1.62 15.24
N ASN A 114 11.04 2.32 16.16
CA ASN A 114 11.64 2.86 17.38
C ASN A 114 12.01 1.78 18.42
N GLN A 115 11.58 0.54 18.23
CA GLN A 115 11.79 -0.57 19.17
C GLN A 115 12.78 -1.62 18.65
N VAL A 116 13.30 -1.44 17.44
CA VAL A 116 14.27 -2.35 16.81
C VAL A 116 15.64 -1.68 16.69
N PRO A 117 16.74 -2.45 16.71
CA PRO A 117 18.06 -1.88 16.48
C PRO A 117 18.16 -1.33 15.06
N ARG A 118 18.86 -0.20 14.91
CA ARG A 118 19.11 0.37 13.58
C ARG A 118 20.18 -0.47 12.86
N HIS A 119 19.81 -1.05 11.72
CA HIS A 119 20.76 -1.75 10.87
C HIS A 119 21.73 -0.76 10.19
N SER A 120 22.99 -1.17 9.98
CA SER A 120 24.02 -0.33 9.35
C SER A 120 23.63 0.10 7.92
N GLU A 121 22.94 -0.78 7.20
CA GLU A 121 22.48 -0.56 5.81
C GLU A 121 21.13 0.14 5.69
N ALA A 122 20.44 0.43 6.81
CA ALA A 122 19.10 1.03 6.82
C ALA A 122 19.02 2.33 6.02
N GLN A 123 20.08 3.15 6.06
CA GLN A 123 20.12 4.40 5.29
C GLN A 123 20.23 4.15 3.79
N ALA A 124 21.02 3.17 3.36
CA ALA A 124 21.15 2.82 1.95
C ALA A 124 19.82 2.28 1.40
N ALA A 125 19.17 1.37 2.14
CA ALA A 125 17.83 0.87 1.85
C ALA A 125 16.81 2.01 1.70
N GLN A 126 16.79 2.94 2.64
CA GLN A 126 15.91 4.10 2.58
C GLN A 126 16.14 4.97 1.32
N GLN A 127 17.39 5.17 0.90
CA GLN A 127 17.69 5.96 -0.31
C GLN A 127 17.26 5.23 -1.58
N GLN A 128 17.45 3.91 -1.65
CA GLN A 128 16.96 3.10 -2.77
C GLN A 128 15.43 3.13 -2.85
N ALA A 129 14.73 2.97 -1.72
CA ALA A 129 13.28 3.10 -1.66
C ALA A 129 12.81 4.49 -2.12
N LYS A 130 13.43 5.57 -1.63
CA LYS A 130 13.11 6.93 -2.08
C LYS A 130 13.31 7.11 -3.59
N SER A 131 14.34 6.50 -4.17
CA SER A 131 14.55 6.52 -5.62
C SER A 131 13.44 5.78 -6.36
N PHE A 132 13.10 4.57 -5.90
CA PHE A 132 12.00 3.76 -6.44
C PHE A 132 10.67 4.51 -6.43
N TYR A 133 10.23 5.05 -5.28
CA TYR A 133 8.95 5.76 -5.19
C TYR A 133 8.93 7.03 -6.04
N ARG A 134 10.05 7.76 -6.15
CA ARG A 134 10.14 8.90 -7.09
C ARG A 134 10.01 8.49 -8.55
N GLN A 135 10.48 7.30 -8.92
CA GLN A 135 10.35 6.79 -10.29
C GLN A 135 8.92 6.30 -10.55
N LEU A 136 8.28 5.67 -9.57
CA LEU A 136 6.88 5.23 -9.64
C LEU A 136 5.91 6.39 -9.99
N VAL A 137 6.20 7.58 -9.45
CA VAL A 137 5.42 8.81 -9.69
C VAL A 137 5.55 9.37 -11.11
N LYS A 138 6.53 8.91 -11.91
CA LYS A 138 6.80 9.42 -13.27
C LYS A 138 5.93 8.78 -14.38
N GLY A 139 4.79 8.19 -14.04
CA GLY A 139 3.87 7.64 -15.05
C GLY A 139 3.54 8.67 -16.15
N GLU A 140 3.45 8.22 -17.40
CA GLU A 140 3.17 9.09 -18.57
C GLU A 140 1.84 9.83 -18.41
N THR A 141 0.89 9.16 -17.76
CA THR A 141 -0.40 9.73 -17.40
C THR A 141 -0.71 9.46 -15.93
N LEU A 142 -1.65 10.22 -15.42
CA LEU A 142 -2.21 9.98 -14.11
C LEU A 142 -2.90 8.60 -14.01
N ALA A 143 -3.63 8.19 -15.06
CA ALA A 143 -4.30 6.90 -15.09
C ALA A 143 -3.27 5.78 -14.90
N SER A 144 -2.15 5.85 -15.62
CA SER A 144 -1.03 4.91 -15.43
C SER A 144 -0.40 4.98 -14.05
N HIS A 145 -0.32 6.15 -13.43
CA HIS A 145 0.22 6.27 -12.07
C HIS A 145 -0.65 5.50 -11.06
N PHE A 146 -1.98 5.62 -11.14
CA PHE A 146 -2.88 4.86 -10.27
C PHE A 146 -2.96 3.38 -10.60
N VAL A 147 -2.70 2.99 -11.85
CA VAL A 147 -2.46 1.58 -12.18
C VAL A 147 -1.24 1.08 -11.41
N SER A 148 -0.10 1.76 -11.49
CA SER A 148 1.13 1.38 -10.80
C SER A 148 0.96 1.31 -9.28
N ILE A 149 0.28 2.29 -8.67
CA ILE A 149 -0.08 2.27 -7.25
C ILE A 149 -0.89 1.03 -6.92
N SER A 150 -1.97 0.75 -7.67
CA SER A 150 -2.80 -0.41 -7.37
C SER A 150 -2.08 -1.76 -7.51
N VAL A 151 -1.11 -1.85 -8.42
CA VAL A 151 -0.26 -3.03 -8.53
C VAL A 151 0.66 -3.13 -7.31
N LEU A 152 1.27 -2.01 -6.92
CA LEU A 152 2.16 -1.97 -5.77
C LEU A 152 1.42 -2.33 -4.47
N ASP A 153 0.26 -1.73 -4.20
CA ASP A 153 -0.57 -2.04 -3.02
C ASP A 153 -0.99 -3.51 -3.01
N THR A 154 -1.16 -4.15 -4.17
CA THR A 154 -1.41 -5.61 -4.24
C THR A 154 -0.22 -6.40 -3.71
N LEU A 155 1.00 -6.00 -4.10
CA LEU A 155 2.24 -6.63 -3.64
C LEU A 155 2.47 -6.34 -2.15
N VAL A 156 2.25 -5.11 -1.69
CA VAL A 156 2.37 -4.75 -0.28
C VAL A 156 1.34 -5.51 0.56
N SER A 157 0.09 -5.64 0.10
CA SER A 157 -0.93 -6.45 0.76
C SER A 157 -0.49 -7.91 0.94
N GLN A 158 0.09 -8.52 -0.11
CA GLN A 158 0.62 -9.89 -0.05
C GLN A 158 1.82 -10.01 0.90
N LEU A 159 2.76 -9.07 0.85
CA LEU A 159 3.92 -9.00 1.74
C LEU A 159 3.48 -8.90 3.20
N MET A 160 2.55 -8.00 3.50
CA MET A 160 2.00 -7.79 4.84
C MET A 160 1.21 -9.02 5.32
N HIS A 161 0.50 -9.70 4.42
CA HIS A 161 -0.16 -10.95 4.75
C HIS A 161 0.84 -12.06 5.10
N GLN A 162 1.96 -12.18 4.36
CA GLN A 162 3.03 -13.13 4.68
C GLN A 162 3.66 -12.83 6.05
N LEU A 163 4.01 -11.56 6.32
CA LEU A 163 4.52 -11.14 7.64
C LEU A 163 3.55 -11.45 8.77
N GLY A 164 2.28 -11.11 8.58
CA GLY A 164 1.24 -11.32 9.58
C GLY A 164 0.93 -12.80 9.85
N SER A 165 1.15 -13.65 8.84
CA SER A 165 0.95 -15.10 8.93
C SER A 165 2.19 -15.83 9.43
N TYR A 166 3.37 -15.24 9.33
CA TYR A 166 4.62 -15.85 9.74
C TYR A 166 4.64 -16.07 11.25
N GLN A 167 4.87 -17.34 11.63
CA GLN A 167 5.02 -17.86 12.99
C GLN A 167 4.36 -17.00 14.08
N TRP A 168 3.04 -17.19 14.25
CA TRP A 168 2.15 -16.62 15.28
C TRP A 168 2.70 -16.65 16.73
N GLN A 169 3.84 -17.32 16.95
CA GLN A 169 4.51 -17.49 18.23
C GLN A 169 5.58 -16.43 18.52
N ALA A 170 6.11 -15.73 17.51
CA ALA A 170 7.22 -14.78 17.70
C ALA A 170 6.76 -13.43 18.24
N ASN A 171 5.70 -12.83 17.68
CA ASN A 171 5.07 -11.61 18.20
C ASN A 171 3.66 -11.42 17.65
N ARG A 172 2.65 -11.67 18.49
CA ARG A 172 1.25 -11.54 18.10
C ARG A 172 0.85 -10.11 17.71
N ALA A 173 1.34 -9.10 18.42
CA ALA A 173 0.95 -7.71 18.19
C ALA A 173 1.47 -7.19 16.83
N PHE A 174 2.71 -7.49 16.47
CA PHE A 174 3.25 -7.12 15.16
C PHE A 174 2.55 -7.87 14.02
N GLY A 175 2.27 -9.16 14.20
CA GLY A 175 1.50 -9.93 13.22
C GLY A 175 0.09 -9.36 13.01
N GLU A 176 -0.60 -8.98 14.09
CA GLU A 176 -1.91 -8.31 14.03
C GLU A 176 -1.84 -6.97 13.28
N LEU A 177 -0.77 -6.17 13.47
CA LEU A 177 -0.55 -4.95 12.70
C LEU A 177 -0.41 -5.25 11.20
N CYS A 178 0.45 -6.20 10.83
CA CYS A 178 0.67 -6.55 9.43
C CYS A 178 -0.62 -7.03 8.75
N LEU A 179 -1.44 -7.84 9.43
CA LEU A 179 -2.74 -8.27 8.89
C LEU A 179 -3.74 -7.10 8.77
N ALA A 180 -3.71 -6.15 9.69
CA ALA A 180 -4.54 -4.94 9.60
C ALA A 180 -4.13 -4.07 8.40
N ILE A 181 -2.82 -3.82 8.21
CA ILE A 181 -2.31 -3.11 7.03
C ILE A 181 -2.69 -3.86 5.75
N ALA A 182 -2.45 -5.17 5.67
CA ALA A 182 -2.78 -5.98 4.49
C ALA A 182 -4.24 -5.85 4.04
N LYS A 183 -5.16 -5.73 5.01
CA LYS A 183 -6.59 -5.55 4.78
C LYS A 183 -6.90 -4.15 4.23
N ASP A 184 -6.27 -3.12 4.79
CA ASP A 184 -6.44 -1.74 4.31
C ASP A 184 -5.85 -1.61 2.90
N GLU A 185 -4.70 -2.22 2.61
CA GLU A 185 -4.11 -2.28 1.26
C GLU A 185 -5.03 -2.93 0.23
N ALA A 186 -5.71 -4.03 0.58
CA ALA A 186 -6.66 -4.66 -0.34
C ALA A 186 -7.82 -3.72 -0.73
N LYS A 187 -8.24 -2.84 0.19
CA LYS A 187 -9.20 -1.77 -0.08
C LYS A 187 -8.56 -0.66 -0.92
N HIS A 188 -7.31 -0.28 -0.65
CA HIS A 188 -6.58 0.73 -1.44
C HIS A 188 -6.45 0.30 -2.90
N VAL A 189 -6.09 -0.97 -3.15
CA VAL A 189 -6.09 -1.59 -4.49
C VAL A 189 -7.42 -1.36 -5.20
N TYR A 190 -8.55 -1.65 -4.54
CA TYR A 190 -9.87 -1.49 -5.16
C TYR A 190 -10.14 -0.03 -5.56
N VAL A 191 -9.88 0.92 -4.67
CA VAL A 191 -10.10 2.35 -4.91
C VAL A 191 -9.17 2.87 -6.02
N SER A 192 -7.88 2.55 -5.94
CA SER A 192 -6.88 2.96 -6.93
C SER A 192 -7.19 2.40 -8.32
N ARG A 193 -7.58 1.12 -8.44
CA ARG A 193 -8.02 0.52 -9.71
C ARG A 193 -9.25 1.21 -10.28
N HIS A 194 -10.24 1.51 -9.44
CA HIS A 194 -11.46 2.17 -9.89
C HIS A 194 -11.17 3.61 -10.34
N TYR A 195 -10.35 4.33 -9.59
CA TYR A 195 -9.95 5.69 -9.94
C TYR A 195 -9.14 5.73 -11.24
N ALA A 196 -8.18 4.81 -11.42
CA ALA A 196 -7.46 4.65 -12.69
C ALA A 196 -8.42 4.46 -13.88
N LYS A 197 -9.44 3.60 -13.73
CA LYS A 197 -10.46 3.37 -14.77
C LYS A 197 -11.32 4.60 -15.05
N LEU A 198 -11.71 5.34 -14.01
CA LEU A 198 -12.41 6.63 -14.18
C LEU A 198 -11.58 7.64 -14.99
N LEU A 199 -10.25 7.55 -14.88
CA LEU A 199 -9.30 8.37 -15.63
C LEU A 199 -8.95 7.82 -17.01
N GLY A 200 -9.56 6.70 -17.42
CA GLY A 200 -9.40 6.10 -18.74
C GLY A 200 -8.45 4.90 -18.83
N ALA A 201 -7.95 4.37 -17.70
CA ALA A 201 -7.15 3.16 -17.73
C ALA A 201 -7.96 1.94 -18.22
N THR A 202 -7.31 1.13 -19.03
CA THR A 202 -7.83 -0.10 -19.62
C THR A 202 -7.24 -1.33 -18.93
N SER A 203 -7.80 -2.51 -19.16
CA SER A 203 -7.22 -3.76 -18.68
C SER A 203 -5.80 -4.00 -19.21
N TYR A 204 -5.49 -3.53 -20.42
CA TYR A 204 -4.15 -3.62 -21.01
C TYR A 204 -3.13 -2.86 -20.16
N ASP A 205 -3.48 -1.66 -19.68
CA ASP A 205 -2.60 -0.85 -18.84
C ASP A 205 -2.25 -1.60 -17.56
N PHE A 206 -3.21 -2.27 -16.91
CA PHE A 206 -2.93 -3.07 -15.71
C PHE A 206 -1.94 -4.21 -15.96
N HIS A 207 -2.05 -4.91 -17.09
CA HIS A 207 -1.09 -5.96 -17.44
C HIS A 207 0.29 -5.40 -17.76
N TYR A 208 0.35 -4.32 -18.55
CA TYR A 208 1.61 -3.68 -18.93
C TYR A 208 2.38 -3.15 -17.72
N TYR A 209 1.71 -2.37 -16.86
CA TYR A 209 2.34 -1.80 -15.68
C TYR A 209 2.63 -2.83 -14.60
N ARG A 210 1.92 -3.96 -14.54
CA ARG A 210 2.27 -5.07 -13.62
C ARG A 210 3.70 -5.52 -13.84
N HIS A 211 4.08 -5.82 -15.08
CA HIS A 211 5.45 -6.25 -15.40
C HIS A 211 6.51 -5.21 -15.03
N GLN A 212 6.22 -3.92 -15.23
CA GLN A 212 7.16 -2.85 -14.88
C GLN A 212 7.31 -2.69 -13.37
N VAL A 213 6.20 -2.71 -12.63
CA VAL A 213 6.23 -2.60 -11.17
C VAL A 213 6.92 -3.82 -10.56
N ASP A 214 6.62 -5.04 -11.04
CA ASP A 214 7.29 -6.26 -10.55
C ASP A 214 8.80 -6.21 -10.78
N ALA A 215 9.24 -5.80 -11.97
CA ALA A 215 10.67 -5.67 -12.28
C ALA A 215 11.36 -4.61 -11.41
N ASN A 216 10.75 -3.43 -11.27
CA ASN A 216 11.32 -2.33 -10.49
C ASN A 216 11.31 -2.64 -8.99
N LEU A 217 10.24 -3.28 -8.49
CA LEU A 217 10.16 -3.70 -7.10
C LEU A 217 11.17 -4.82 -6.83
N GLY A 218 11.34 -5.77 -7.75
CA GLY A 218 12.38 -6.79 -7.67
C GLY A 218 13.78 -6.18 -7.56
N GLN A 219 14.09 -5.16 -8.38
CA GLN A 219 15.36 -4.44 -8.26
C GLN A 219 15.56 -3.76 -6.90
N LEU A 220 14.48 -3.30 -6.26
CA LEU A 220 14.53 -2.72 -4.92
C LEU A 220 14.69 -3.79 -3.83
N LEU A 221 13.98 -4.92 -3.92
CA LEU A 221 13.87 -5.88 -2.82
C LEU A 221 14.92 -7.00 -2.87
N LEU A 222 15.36 -7.43 -4.07
CA LEU A 222 16.32 -8.54 -4.22
C LEU A 222 17.65 -8.33 -3.47
N PRO A 223 18.23 -7.12 -3.39
CA PRO A 223 19.41 -6.88 -2.56
C PRO A 223 19.21 -7.24 -1.08
N TYR A 224 17.96 -7.27 -0.61
CA TYR A 224 17.57 -7.55 0.76
C TYR A 224 16.93 -8.93 0.95
N GLN A 225 16.99 -9.81 -0.07
CA GLN A 225 16.30 -11.10 -0.07
C GLN A 225 16.53 -11.92 1.20
N GLN A 226 17.77 -12.05 1.66
CA GLN A 226 18.10 -12.79 2.88
C GLN A 226 17.37 -12.26 4.13
N HIS A 227 17.13 -10.96 4.20
CA HIS A 227 16.42 -10.33 5.32
C HIS A 227 14.92 -10.59 5.23
N PHE A 228 14.36 -10.59 4.02
CA PHE A 228 12.98 -10.99 3.75
C PHE A 228 12.74 -12.45 4.15
N GLU A 229 13.62 -13.35 3.73
CA GLU A 229 13.53 -14.78 4.08
C GLU A 229 13.63 -15.03 5.58
N ALA A 230 14.51 -14.29 6.27
CA ALA A 230 14.68 -14.42 7.71
C ALA A 230 13.47 -13.94 8.53
N VAL A 231 12.63 -13.07 7.96
CA VAL A 231 11.33 -12.68 8.53
C VAL A 231 10.16 -13.48 7.94
N GLY A 232 10.45 -14.55 7.20
CA GLY A 232 9.45 -15.48 6.70
C GLY A 232 8.77 -15.09 5.40
N ILE A 233 9.29 -14.09 4.69
CA ILE A 233 8.78 -13.67 3.39
C ILE A 233 9.58 -14.39 2.30
N LYS A 234 8.87 -14.95 1.33
CA LYS A 234 9.48 -15.51 0.13
C LYS A 234 9.25 -14.58 -1.05
N LEU A 235 10.29 -13.83 -1.44
CA LEU A 235 10.19 -12.83 -2.51
C LEU A 235 9.81 -13.45 -3.86
N ASP A 236 10.23 -14.68 -4.14
CA ASP A 236 9.89 -15.38 -5.38
C ASP A 236 8.38 -15.67 -5.48
N GLU A 237 7.70 -15.91 -4.35
CA GLU A 237 6.25 -16.09 -4.33
C GLU A 237 5.49 -14.75 -4.47
N LEU A 238 6.16 -13.62 -4.20
CA LEU A 238 5.59 -12.28 -4.28
C LEU A 238 5.72 -11.68 -5.69
N LEU A 239 6.84 -11.93 -6.37
CA LEU A 239 7.22 -11.29 -7.64
C LEU A 239 6.87 -12.14 -8.88
N HIS A 240 5.97 -13.12 -8.78
CA HIS A 240 5.59 -14.05 -9.86
C HIS A 240 4.09 -14.03 -10.17
#